data_AF-A0A8C7HVQ6-F1
#
_entry.id   AF-A0A8C7HVQ6-F1
#
_cell.length_a   1.000
_cell.length_b   1.000
_cell.length_c   1.000
_cell.angle_alpha   90.00
_cell.angle_beta   90.00
_cell.angle_gamma   90.00
#
_symmetry.space_group_name_H-M   'P 1'
#
loop_
_entity.id
_entity.type
_entity.pdbx_description
1 polymer ?
#
loop_
_entity_poly.entity_id
_entity_poly.type
_entity_poly.pdbx_seq_one_letter_code
_entity_poly.pdbx_strand_id
1 'polypeptide(L)'
;MAGFGHGPKLECWEPEDNPWSEHIKRSPNCGFLAIRNNVGELTVAEFYHLEQERLHIYIRKTLYLKMLTLRSVFFFLICKYFDVN
;
A
#
# COMPACT_ATOMS: atom_id res chain seq x y z
N MET A 1 -25.78 -13.38 12.43
CA MET A 1 -25.22 -12.27 11.64
C MET A 1 -23.74 -12.57 11.44
N ALA A 2 -23.39 -13.26 10.36
CA ALA A 2 -22.01 -13.54 10.00
C ALA A 2 -21.52 -12.39 9.11
N GLY A 3 -20.34 -11.86 9.43
CA GLY A 3 -19.75 -10.69 8.83
C GLY A 3 -19.48 -10.81 7.34
N PHE A 4 -19.54 -9.67 6.67
CA PHE A 4 -19.20 -9.49 5.26
C PHE A 4 -17.72 -9.76 5.04
N GLY A 5 -17.38 -10.96 4.61
CA GLY A 5 -16.06 -11.28 4.08
C GLY A 5 -16.15 -11.66 2.61
N HIS A 6 -15.97 -10.70 1.68
CA HIS A 6 -15.61 -11.00 0.30
C HIS A 6 -14.83 -9.84 -0.34
N GLY A 7 -13.49 -9.96 -0.35
CA GLY A 7 -12.62 -9.11 -1.17
C GLY A 7 -11.15 -9.14 -0.75
N PRO A 8 -10.20 -9.60 -1.58
CA PRO A 8 -8.78 -9.59 -1.24
C PRO A 8 -8.22 -8.17 -1.45
N LYS A 9 -8.37 -7.31 -0.44
CA LYS A 9 -7.46 -6.16 -0.15
C LYS A 9 -7.83 -5.26 1.01
N LEU A 10 -8.99 -5.43 1.64
CA LEU A 10 -9.30 -4.75 2.88
C LEU A 10 -9.38 -5.81 3.97
N GLU A 11 -8.41 -5.74 4.87
CA GLU A 11 -8.31 -6.60 6.05
C GLU A 11 -9.63 -6.58 6.83
N CYS A 12 -9.98 -7.72 7.45
CA CYS A 12 -11.13 -7.84 8.33
C CYS A 12 -11.00 -6.82 9.46
N TRP A 13 -11.69 -5.69 9.32
CA TRP A 13 -11.88 -4.73 10.41
C TRP A 13 -12.96 -5.28 11.32
N GLU A 14 -12.63 -5.44 12.60
CA GLU A 14 -13.60 -5.75 13.63
C GLU A 14 -14.18 -4.45 14.22
N PRO A 15 -15.41 -4.46 14.77
CA PRO A 15 -16.02 -3.28 15.38
C PRO A 15 -15.18 -2.62 16.47
N GLU A 16 -14.32 -3.39 17.14
CA GLU A 16 -13.48 -2.96 18.24
C GLU A 16 -12.12 -2.41 17.78
N ASP A 17 -11.77 -2.53 16.50
CA ASP A 17 -10.48 -2.08 15.99
C ASP A 17 -10.34 -0.56 16.06
N ASN A 18 -9.26 -0.09 16.70
CA ASN A 18 -8.93 1.33 16.71
C ASN A 18 -8.07 1.69 15.47
N PRO A 19 -8.51 2.64 14.62
CA PRO A 19 -7.80 2.98 13.40
C PRO A 19 -6.36 3.48 13.63
N TRP A 20 -6.12 4.20 14.72
CA TRP A 20 -4.79 4.73 15.05
C TRP A 20 -3.85 3.61 15.49
N SER A 21 -4.31 2.73 16.39
CA SER A 21 -3.55 1.56 16.84
C SER A 21 -3.20 0.63 15.68
N GLU A 22 -4.16 0.34 14.80
CA GLU A 22 -3.91 -0.50 13.62
C GLU A 22 -2.94 0.16 12.64
N HIS A 23 -3.00 1.49 12.48
CA HIS A 23 -2.04 2.21 11.63
C HIS A 23 -0.61 2.10 12.19
N ILE A 24 -0.41 2.32 13.50
CA ILE A 24 0.91 2.16 14.14
C ILE A 24 1.43 0.72 13.95
N LYS A 25 0.58 -0.28 14.16
CA LYS A 25 0.94 -1.69 14.05
C LYS A 25 1.35 -2.07 12.63
N ARG A 26 0.59 -1.64 11.62
CA ARG A 26 0.79 -2.04 10.22
C ARG A 26 1.84 -1.20 9.49
N SER A 27 2.11 0.02 9.96
CA SER A 27 3.06 0.92 9.31
C SER A 27 3.76 1.81 10.35
N PRO A 28 4.57 1.22 11.25
CA PRO A 28 5.19 1.94 12.36
C PRO A 28 6.12 3.08 11.92
N ASN A 29 6.64 3.01 10.70
CA ASN A 29 7.54 4.02 10.12
C ASN A 29 6.82 4.96 9.13
N CYS A 30 5.51 5.13 9.24
CA CYS A 30 4.77 6.08 8.40
C CYS A 30 5.17 7.51 8.79
N GLY A 31 5.63 8.32 7.83
CA GLY A 31 6.01 9.72 8.08
C GLY A 31 4.90 10.55 8.73
N PHE A 32 3.62 10.22 8.47
CA PHE A 32 2.47 10.87 9.11
C PHE A 32 2.35 10.57 10.61
N LEU A 33 2.84 9.43 11.09
CA LEU A 33 2.87 9.11 12.53
C LEU A 33 3.95 9.92 13.27
N ALA A 34 4.96 10.43 12.56
CA ALA A 34 6.05 11.22 13.12
C ALA A 34 5.72 12.73 13.22
N ILE A 35 4.59 13.16 12.65
CA ILE A 35 4.13 14.56 12.70
C ILE A 35 3.76 14.91 14.16
N ARG A 36 4.43 15.94 14.71
CA ARG A 36 4.21 16.40 16.09
C ARG A 36 3.16 17.52 16.23
N ASN A 37 3.01 18.34 15.19
CA ASN A 37 2.09 19.48 15.15
C ASN A 37 0.87 19.14 14.29
N ASN A 38 -0.16 19.99 14.28
CA ASN A 38 -1.26 19.78 13.34
C ASN A 38 -0.76 19.82 11.89
N VAL A 39 -1.37 19.03 11.01
CA VAL A 39 -1.00 18.99 9.58
C VAL A 39 -1.08 20.39 8.94
N GLY A 40 -2.00 21.24 9.41
CA GLY A 40 -2.14 22.63 8.95
C GLY A 40 -1.03 23.58 9.40
N GLU A 41 -0.15 23.17 10.30
CA GLU A 41 0.94 23.99 10.87
C GLU A 41 2.32 23.57 10.36
N LEU A 42 2.38 22.60 9.44
CA LEU A 42 3.63 22.16 8.84
C LEU A 42 4.29 23.28 8.04
N THR A 43 5.60 23.44 8.23
CA THR A 43 6.41 24.27 7.35
C THR A 43 6.49 23.64 5.96
N VAL A 44 6.81 24.46 4.95
CA VAL A 44 7.04 23.99 3.58
C VAL A 44 8.12 22.90 3.54
N ALA A 45 9.16 23.04 4.37
CA ALA A 45 10.22 22.05 4.45
C ALA A 45 9.70 20.71 5.00
N GLU A 46 8.98 20.70 6.11
CA GLU A 46 8.42 19.47 6.69
C GLU A 46 7.46 18.78 5.73
N PHE A 47 6.57 19.54 5.08
CA PHE A 47 5.66 19.01 4.07
C PHE A 47 6.42 18.40 2.88
N TYR A 48 7.48 19.06 2.41
CA TYR A 48 8.29 18.55 1.32
C TYR A 48 8.93 17.19 1.64
N HIS A 49 9.47 17.00 2.85
CA HIS A 49 10.03 15.71 3.27
C HIS A 49 8.97 14.60 3.31
N LEU A 50 7.78 14.89 3.83
CA LEU A 50 6.66 13.94 3.83
C LEU A 50 6.26 13.54 2.39
N GLU A 51 6.23 14.52 1.48
CA GLU A 51 5.88 14.27 0.09
C GLU A 51 6.96 13.45 -0.64
N GLN A 52 8.24 13.66 -0.34
CA GLN A 52 9.33 12.82 -0.84
C GLN A 52 9.16 11.36 -0.40
N GLU A 53 8.87 11.11 0.88
CA GLU A 53 8.60 9.76 1.38
C GLU A 53 7.37 9.13 0.71
N ARG A 54 6.29 9.91 0.54
CA ARG A 54 5.07 9.47 -0.14
C ARG A 54 5.35 9.04 -1.57
N LEU A 55 6.10 9.85 -2.32
CA LEU A 55 6.49 9.57 -3.71
C LEU A 55 7.38 8.33 -3.80
N HIS A 56 8.34 8.17 -2.89
CA HIS A 56 9.20 6.98 -2.84
C HIS A 56 8.38 5.69 -2.64
N ILE A 57 7.42 5.71 -1.69
CA ILE A 57 6.51 4.57 -1.46
C ILE A 57 5.64 4.30 -2.70
N TYR A 58 5.10 5.34 -3.31
CA TYR A 58 4.26 5.24 -4.51
C TYR A 58 5.01 4.62 -5.69
N ILE A 59 6.22 5.11 -5.98
CA ILE A 59 7.06 4.59 -7.07
C ILE A 59 7.39 3.13 -6.81
N ARG A 60 7.86 2.77 -5.60
CA ARG A 60 8.18 1.39 -5.24
C ARG A 60 6.99 0.44 -5.43
N LYS A 61 5.80 0.82 -4.93
CA LYS A 61 4.57 0.02 -5.09
C LYS A 61 4.18 -0.11 -6.57
N THR A 62 4.26 0.97 -7.33
CA THR A 62 3.93 0.98 -8.76
C THR A 62 4.87 0.07 -9.54
N LEU A 63 6.18 0.15 -9.29
CA LEU A 63 7.17 -0.70 -9.94
C LEU A 63 6.95 -2.17 -9.61
N TYR A 64 6.73 -2.50 -8.34
CA TYR A 64 6.43 -3.86 -7.91
C TYR A 64 5.21 -4.43 -8.63
N LEU A 65 4.10 -3.68 -8.69
CA LEU A 65 2.89 -4.10 -9.37
C LEU A 65 3.12 -4.29 -10.88
N LYS A 66 3.85 -3.37 -11.53
CA LYS A 66 4.23 -3.52 -12.94
C LYS A 66 5.05 -4.78 -13.19
N MET A 67 6.03 -5.08 -12.32
CA MET A 67 6.83 -6.31 -12.41
C MET A 67 5.96 -7.56 -12.25
N LEU A 68 5.01 -7.57 -11.30
CA LEU A 68 4.06 -8.67 -11.15
C LEU A 68 3.20 -8.87 -12.39
N THR A 69 2.70 -7.79 -12.99
CA THR A 69 1.92 -7.84 -14.23
C THR A 69 2.76 -8.36 -15.40
N LEU A 70 4.00 -7.91 -15.54
CA LEU A 70 4.92 -8.42 -16.56
C LEU A 70 5.18 -9.92 -16.36
N ARG A 71 5.40 -10.37 -15.12
CA ARG A 71 5.57 -11.78 -14.78
C ARG A 71 4.34 -12.61 -15.16
N SER A 72 3.13 -12.12 -14.89
CA SER A 72 1.90 -12.84 -15.27
C SER A 72 1.74 -12.91 -16.79
N VAL A 73 1.99 -11.82 -17.51
CA VAL A 73 1.88 -11.80 -18.98
C VAL A 73 2.90 -12.76 -19.60
N PHE A 74 4.13 -12.76 -19.10
CA PHE A 74 5.16 -13.68 -19.55
C PHE A 74 4.80 -15.15 -19.29
N PHE A 75 4.24 -15.45 -18.12
CA PHE A 75 3.74 -16.80 -17.81
C PHE A 75 2.64 -17.24 -18.80
N PHE A 76 1.66 -16.37 -19.08
CA PHE A 76 0.61 -16.65 -20.07
C PHE A 76 1.16 -16.90 -21.47
N LEU A 77 2.15 -16.11 -21.90
CA LEU A 77 2.81 -16.29 -23.21
C LEU A 77 3.55 -17.63 -23.29
N ILE A 78 4.27 -18.02 -22.23
CA ILE A 78 4.93 -19.34 -22.17
C ILE A 78 3.89 -20.45 -22.25
N CYS A 79 2.82 -20.42 -21.45
CA CYS A 79 1.77 -21.44 -21.51
C CYS A 79 1.18 -21.56 -22.92
N LYS A 80 0.86 -20.43 -23.56
CA LYS A 80 0.36 -20.42 -24.94
C LYS A 80 1.36 -20.98 -25.95
N TYR A 81 2.66 -20.77 -25.74
CA TYR A 81 3.70 -21.30 -26.63
C TYR A 81 3.89 -22.81 -26.47
N PHE A 82 3.76 -23.34 -25.26
CA PHE A 82 3.84 -24.78 -24.97
C PHE A 82 2.53 -25.53 -25.24
N ASP A 83 1.36 -24.88 -25.18
CA ASP A 83 0.07 -25.48 -25.55
C ASP A 83 -0.14 -25.57 -27.08
N VAL A 84 0.67 -24.85 -27.86
CA VAL A 84 0.61 -24.79 -29.34
C VAL A 84 1.67 -25.68 -30.02
N ASN A 85 2.60 -26.28 -29.26
CA ASN A 85 3.54 -27.30 -29.74
C ASN A 85 3.20 -28.67 -29.14
#